data_AF-A0A4Y2FDR3-F1
#
_entry.id   AF-A0A4Y2FDR3-F1
#
_cell.length_a   1.000
_cell.length_b   1.000
_cell.length_c   1.000
_cell.angle_alpha   90.00
_cell.angle_beta   90.00
_cell.angle_gamma   90.00
#
_symmetry.space_group_name_H-M   'P 1'
#
loop_
_entity.id
_entity.type
_entity.pdbx_description
1 polymer ?
#
loop_
_entity_poly.entity_id
_entity_poly.type
_entity_poly.pdbx_seq_one_letter_code
_entity_poly.pdbx_strand_id
1 'polypeptide(L)'
;MNPEAFKLVIKKTRINLNWSRLTFKENFRIVQCFRCAKYGHTAERCRSEEFREGGVCLCCGTKGHKERECQDSPKCINCSSHNAKFKTTYDTDHSARSNNCKIRDKEIDLLISRTNYGQKVCLLFFSWGPS
;
A
#
# COMPACT_ATOMS: atom_id res chain seq x y z
N MET A 1 -19.74 7.75 10.42
CA MET A 1 -18.65 8.24 11.30
C MET A 1 -18.76 9.75 11.36
N ASN A 2 -18.76 10.38 12.54
CA ASN A 2 -18.88 11.84 12.67
C ASN A 2 -17.53 12.51 12.28
N PRO A 3 -17.47 13.31 11.19
CA PRO A 3 -16.21 13.88 10.70
C PRO A 3 -15.56 14.84 11.70
N GLU A 4 -16.36 15.61 12.44
CA GLU A 4 -15.86 16.59 13.41
C GLU A 4 -15.30 15.89 14.65
N ALA A 5 -15.99 14.87 15.14
CA ALA A 5 -15.48 14.04 16.22
C ALA A 5 -14.15 13.35 15.83
N PHE A 6 -14.05 12.88 14.58
CA PHE A 6 -12.82 12.28 14.07
C PHE A 6 -11.65 13.29 14.01
N LYS A 7 -11.89 14.51 13.51
CA LYS A 7 -10.87 15.58 13.48
C LYS A 7 -10.38 15.95 14.88
N LEU A 8 -11.26 15.94 15.88
CA LEU A 8 -10.89 16.21 17.28
C LEU A 8 -10.03 15.09 17.86
N VAL A 9 -10.34 13.84 17.50
CA VAL A 9 -9.61 12.65 17.93
C VAL A 9 -8.21 12.59 17.31
N ILE A 10 -8.08 12.83 16.00
CA ILE A 10 -6.78 12.74 15.29
C ILE A 10 -5.79 13.84 15.66
N LYS A 11 -6.28 15.03 16.05
CA LYS A 11 -5.43 16.13 16.55
C LYS A 11 -4.80 15.83 17.90
N LYS A 12 -5.38 14.92 18.70
CA LYS A 12 -4.85 14.55 20.01
C LYS A 12 -3.92 13.36 19.88
N THR A 13 -2.68 13.52 20.33
CA THR A 13 -1.69 12.43 20.36
C THR A 13 -2.08 11.30 21.32
N ARG A 14 -2.85 11.61 22.37
CA ARG A 14 -3.28 10.66 23.40
C ARG A 14 -4.69 10.96 23.87
N ILE A 15 -5.48 9.91 24.11
CA ILE A 15 -6.87 9.96 24.53
C ILE A 15 -6.96 9.20 25.85
N ASN A 16 -7.39 9.89 26.91
CA ASN A 16 -7.67 9.24 28.18
C ASN A 16 -9.13 8.77 28.16
N LEU A 17 -9.35 7.47 28.37
CA LEU A 17 -10.66 6.85 28.52
C LEU A 17 -10.69 6.16 29.88
N ASN A 18 -11.39 6.77 30.84
CA ASN A 18 -11.40 6.38 32.24
C ASN A 18 -9.96 6.28 32.80
N TRP A 19 -9.56 5.07 33.21
CA TRP A 19 -8.24 4.75 33.76
C TRP A 19 -7.21 4.35 32.69
N SER A 20 -7.57 4.42 31.40
CA SER A 20 -6.72 3.98 30.29
C SER A 20 -6.22 5.15 29.45
N ARG A 21 -4.95 5.08 29.05
CA ARG A 21 -4.31 6.05 28.15
C ARG A 21 -4.07 5.41 26.78
N LEU A 22 -4.85 5.82 25.79
CA LEU A 22 -4.78 5.26 24.44
C LEU A 22 -4.09 6.21 23.47
N THR A 23 -3.39 5.65 22.49
CA THR A 23 -2.92 6.36 21.30
C THR A 23 -3.79 5.99 20.11
N PHE A 24 -4.22 6.98 19.34
CA PHE A 24 -4.96 6.74 18.11
C PHE A 24 -3.98 6.74 16.94
N LYS A 25 -3.95 5.64 16.18
CA LYS A 25 -3.25 5.56 14.90
C LYS A 25 -4.19 4.93 13.89
N GLU A 26 -4.38 5.58 12.75
CA GLU A 26 -5.15 5.01 11.68
C GLU A 26 -4.48 3.73 11.17
N ASN A 27 -5.26 2.66 11.05
CA ASN A 27 -4.78 1.38 10.59
C ASN A 27 -5.14 1.19 9.11
N PHE A 28 -4.27 1.68 8.23
CA PHE A 28 -4.40 1.47 6.79
C PHE A 28 -3.91 0.07 6.42
N ARG A 29 -4.84 -0.88 6.32
CA ARG A 29 -4.55 -2.23 5.83
C ARG A 29 -4.50 -2.23 4.31
N ILE A 30 -3.29 -2.20 3.77
CA ILE A 30 -3.05 -2.40 2.34
C ILE A 30 -3.00 -3.89 2.00
N VAL A 31 -3.82 -4.31 1.04
CA VAL A 31 -3.81 -5.69 0.55
C VAL A 31 -2.67 -5.87 -0.44
N GLN A 32 -1.85 -6.91 -0.25
CA GLN A 32 -0.80 -7.31 -1.19
C GLN A 32 -1.16 -8.64 -1.84
N CYS A 33 -1.00 -8.73 -3.16
CA CYS A 33 -1.25 -9.93 -3.92
C CYS A 33 -0.10 -10.94 -3.74
N PHE A 34 -0.41 -12.13 -3.23
CA PHE A 34 0.58 -13.21 -3.05
C PHE A 34 1.07 -13.85 -4.36
N ARG A 35 0.46 -13.51 -5.51
CA ARG A 35 0.89 -14.01 -6.83
C ARG A 35 1.85 -13.06 -7.55
N CYS A 36 1.50 -11.78 -7.63
CA CYS A 36 2.25 -10.80 -8.41
C CYS A 36 2.96 -9.74 -7.55
N ALA A 37 2.89 -9.83 -6.22
CA ALA A 37 3.43 -8.91 -5.22
C ALA A 37 2.89 -7.46 -5.24
N LYS A 38 2.06 -7.09 -6.22
CA LYS A 38 1.44 -5.75 -6.32
C LYS A 38 0.40 -5.53 -5.22
N TYR A 39 0.14 -4.27 -4.94
CA TYR A 39 -0.85 -3.87 -3.93
C TYR A 39 -2.26 -3.68 -4.53
N GLY A 40 -3.27 -3.62 -3.67
CA GLY A 40 -4.66 -3.28 -4.00
C GLY A 40 -5.57 -4.45 -4.36
N HIS A 41 -5.06 -5.68 -4.45
CA HIS A 41 -5.86 -6.87 -4.74
C HIS A 41 -5.30 -8.14 -4.10
N THR A 42 -6.17 -9.13 -3.89
CA THR A 42 -5.79 -10.46 -3.39
C THR A 42 -5.28 -11.36 -4.51
N ALA A 43 -4.64 -12.47 -4.14
CA ALA A 43 -4.25 -13.50 -5.09
C ALA A 43 -5.43 -13.94 -5.97
N GLU A 44 -6.58 -14.27 -5.39
CA GLU A 44 -7.79 -14.68 -6.12
C GLU A 44 -8.23 -13.68 -7.20
N ARG A 45 -8.13 -12.37 -6.92
CA ARG A 45 -8.51 -11.29 -7.83
C ARG A 45 -7.39 -10.83 -8.78
N CYS A 46 -6.24 -11.52 -8.78
CA CYS A 46 -5.14 -11.20 -9.68
C CYS A 46 -5.51 -11.52 -11.13
N ARG A 47 -5.40 -10.52 -12.01
CA ARG A 47 -5.68 -10.62 -13.46
C ARG A 47 -4.42 -10.85 -14.31
N SER A 48 -3.30 -11.16 -13.67
CA SER A 48 -2.04 -11.36 -14.38
C SER A 48 -1.95 -12.80 -14.86
N GLU A 49 -2.13 -13.00 -16.18
CA GLU A 49 -1.95 -14.33 -16.79
C GLU A 49 -0.52 -14.86 -16.58
N GLU A 50 0.46 -13.95 -16.56
CA GLU A 50 1.88 -14.27 -16.33
C GLU A 50 2.15 -15.00 -15.00
N PHE A 51 1.28 -14.84 -14.00
CA PHE A 51 1.42 -15.42 -12.66
C PHE A 51 0.27 -16.38 -12.32
N ARG A 52 -0.42 -16.90 -13.35
CA ARG A 52 -1.58 -17.78 -13.18
C ARG A 52 -1.18 -19.14 -12.60
N GLU A 53 -0.14 -19.75 -13.16
CA GLU A 53 0.35 -21.10 -12.82
C GLU A 53 1.41 -21.09 -11.71
N GLY A 54 1.96 -19.91 -11.38
CA GLY A 54 2.95 -19.74 -10.33
C GLY A 54 3.18 -18.25 -10.05
N GLY A 55 3.23 -17.88 -8.77
CA GLY A 55 3.54 -16.52 -8.37
C GLY A 55 5.03 -16.19 -8.47
N VAL A 56 5.36 -14.92 -8.28
CA VAL A 56 6.73 -14.51 -7.95
C VAL A 56 7.05 -14.86 -6.50
N CYS A 57 8.31 -15.17 -6.24
CA CYS A 57 8.84 -15.19 -4.90
C CYS A 57 8.76 -13.78 -4.29
N LEU A 58 8.10 -13.64 -3.14
CA LEU A 58 7.96 -12.33 -2.47
C LEU A 58 9.27 -11.86 -1.84
N CYS A 59 10.27 -12.74 -1.68
CA CYS A 59 11.60 -12.39 -1.20
C CYS A 59 12.47 -11.77 -2.30
N CYS A 60 12.71 -12.49 -3.40
CA CYS A 60 13.65 -12.10 -4.45
C CYS A 60 13.01 -11.62 -5.77
N GLY A 61 11.69 -11.76 -5.93
CA GLY A 61 10.96 -11.29 -7.10
C GLY A 61 11.06 -12.18 -8.35
N THR A 62 11.74 -13.32 -8.30
CA THR A 62 11.85 -14.27 -9.43
C THR A 62 10.77 -15.36 -9.36
N LYS A 63 10.57 -16.09 -10.46
CA LYS A 63 9.64 -17.23 -10.54
C LYS A 63 10.39 -18.55 -10.34
N GLY A 64 9.63 -19.62 -10.11
CA GLY A 64 10.14 -21.00 -10.11
C GLY A 64 10.34 -21.61 -8.74
N HIS A 65 10.14 -20.85 -7.66
CA HIS A 65 10.20 -21.36 -6.29
C HIS A 65 9.25 -20.60 -5.35
N LYS A 66 8.95 -21.18 -4.20
CA LYS A 66 8.18 -20.51 -3.13
C LYS A 66 9.12 -19.73 -2.21
N GLU A 67 8.61 -18.69 -1.56
CA GLU A 67 9.39 -17.84 -0.63
C GLU A 67 10.17 -18.65 0.43
N ARG A 68 9.57 -19.73 0.97
CA ARG A 68 10.20 -20.64 1.94
C ARG A 68 11.39 -21.44 1.40
N GLU A 69 11.48 -21.58 0.07
CA GLU A 69 12.53 -22.32 -0.64
C GLU A 69 13.57 -21.35 -1.25
N CYS A 70 13.38 -20.04 -1.11
CA CYS A 70 14.24 -19.01 -1.69
C CYS A 70 15.65 -19.07 -1.09
N GLN A 71 16.67 -19.18 -1.95
CA GLN A 71 18.09 -19.07 -1.60
C GLN A 71 18.72 -17.76 -2.08
N ASP A 72 17.97 -16.98 -2.85
CA ASP A 72 18.43 -15.69 -3.37
C ASP A 72 18.36 -14.58 -2.32
N SER A 73 19.17 -13.54 -2.53
CA SER A 73 19.10 -12.32 -1.72
C SER A 73 17.77 -11.57 -1.91
N PRO A 74 17.25 -10.88 -0.88
CA PRO A 74 16.00 -10.13 -0.98
C PRO A 74 16.07 -9.04 -2.05
N LYS A 75 15.02 -8.96 -2.87
CA LYS A 75 14.88 -7.93 -3.89
C LYS A 75 13.42 -7.58 -4.13
N CYS A 76 13.09 -6.30 -3.98
CA CYS A 76 11.72 -5.82 -4.07
C CYS A 76 11.33 -5.64 -5.53
N ILE A 77 10.47 -6.52 -6.02
CA ILE A 77 9.94 -6.47 -7.40
C ILE A 77 9.17 -5.16 -7.67
N ASN A 78 8.46 -4.63 -6.67
CA ASN A 78 7.68 -3.40 -6.81
C ASN A 78 8.59 -2.17 -6.98
N CYS A 79 9.61 -2.02 -6.11
CA CYS A 79 10.60 -0.94 -6.24
C CYS A 79 11.39 -1.07 -7.55
N SER A 80 11.83 -2.29 -7.89
CA SER A 80 12.56 -2.56 -9.14
C SER A 80 11.74 -2.17 -10.38
N SER A 81 10.46 -2.59 -10.42
CA SER A 81 9.54 -2.26 -11.52
C SER A 81 9.26 -0.77 -11.62
N HIS A 82 9.09 -0.08 -10.48
CA HIS A 82 8.88 1.36 -10.45
C HIS A 82 10.11 2.11 -10.94
N ASN A 83 11.31 1.72 -10.50
CA ASN A 83 12.57 2.30 -10.96
C ASN A 83 12.75 2.12 -12.47
N ALA A 84 12.45 0.94 -13.02
CA ALA A 84 12.54 0.70 -14.45
C ALA A 84 11.58 1.59 -15.27
N LYS A 85 10.34 1.74 -14.79
CA LYS A 85 9.27 2.48 -15.46
C LYS A 85 9.40 4.00 -15.35
N PHE A 86 9.71 4.50 -14.16
CA PHE A 86 9.71 5.93 -13.85
C PHE A 86 11.12 6.51 -13.70
N LYS A 87 12.17 5.72 -13.94
CA LYS A 87 13.58 6.11 -13.79
C LYS A 87 13.92 6.66 -12.40
N THR A 88 13.26 6.13 -11.37
CA THR A 88 13.56 6.44 -9.97
C THR A 88 14.69 5.56 -9.43
N THR A 89 15.23 5.93 -8.26
CA THR A 89 16.37 5.27 -7.61
C THR A 89 16.01 4.75 -6.21
N TYR A 90 14.81 4.20 -6.03
CA TYR A 90 14.43 3.65 -4.73
C TYR A 90 15.26 2.40 -4.40
N ASP A 91 15.56 2.23 -3.12
CA ASP A 91 16.17 1.01 -2.60
C ASP A 91 15.37 -0.22 -3.04
N THR A 92 16.07 -1.24 -3.51
CA THR A 92 15.48 -2.50 -3.93
C THR A 92 15.88 -3.67 -3.04
N ASP A 93 16.80 -3.48 -2.11
CA ASP A 93 17.48 -4.57 -1.40
C ASP A 93 16.71 -4.98 -0.15
N HIS A 94 15.43 -5.31 -0.37
CA HIS A 94 14.48 -5.78 0.64
C HIS A 94 13.41 -6.66 0.00
N SER A 95 12.76 -7.51 0.80
CA SER A 95 11.61 -8.31 0.34
C SER A 95 10.43 -7.42 -0.05
N ALA A 96 9.60 -7.84 -1.01
CA ALA A 96 8.37 -7.14 -1.37
C ALA A 96 7.37 -7.01 -0.21
N ARG A 97 7.52 -7.82 0.85
CA ARG A 97 6.71 -7.77 2.08
C ARG A 97 7.20 -6.76 3.10
N SER A 98 8.38 -6.18 2.89
CA SER A 98 9.01 -5.32 3.88
C SER A 98 8.17 -4.06 4.16
N ASN A 99 8.08 -3.71 5.44
CA ASN A 99 7.37 -2.49 5.87
C ASN A 99 8.14 -1.21 5.50
N ASN A 100 9.43 -1.29 5.17
CA ASN A 100 10.26 -0.15 4.74
C ASN A 100 10.19 0.13 3.22
N CYS A 101 9.33 -0.59 2.48
CA CYS A 101 9.19 -0.47 1.04
C CYS A 101 8.58 0.90 0.63
N LYS A 102 9.30 1.67 -0.19
CA LYS A 102 8.83 2.99 -0.66
C LYS A 102 7.57 2.93 -1.50
N ILE A 103 7.36 1.86 -2.25
CA ILE A 103 6.13 1.69 -3.02
C ILE A 103 4.95 1.40 -2.08
N ARG A 104 5.17 0.63 -1.01
CA ARG A 104 4.15 0.40 0.01
C ARG A 104 3.72 1.70 0.69
N ASP A 105 4.68 2.55 1.06
CA ASP A 105 4.40 3.85 1.68
C ASP A 105 3.53 4.72 0.75
N LYS A 106 3.90 4.82 -0.54
CA LYS A 106 3.10 5.56 -1.53
C LYS A 106 1.67 5.06 -1.65
N GLU A 107 1.47 3.75 -1.65
CA GLU A 107 0.12 3.18 -1.76
C GLU A 107 -0.70 3.42 -0.48
N ILE A 108 -0.05 3.46 0.69
CA ILE A 108 -0.69 3.87 1.95
C ILE A 108 -1.09 5.36 1.88
N ASP A 109 -0.22 6.24 1.40
CA ASP A 109 -0.52 7.66 1.23
C ASP A 109 -1.69 7.88 0.25
N LEU A 110 -1.73 7.11 -0.83
CA LEU A 110 -2.85 7.12 -1.77
C LEU A 110 -4.14 6.65 -1.10
N LEU A 111 -4.10 5.61 -0.26
CA LEU A 111 -5.25 5.13 0.48
C LEU A 111 -5.74 6.17 1.51
N ILE A 112 -4.82 6.83 2.23
CA ILE A 112 -5.10 7.94 3.15
C ILE A 112 -5.83 9.05 2.39
N SER A 113 -5.27 9.50 1.26
CA SER A 113 -5.83 10.61 0.46
C SER A 113 -7.25 10.34 -0.05
N ARG A 114 -7.61 9.06 -0.25
CA ARG A 114 -8.93 8.63 -0.74
C ARG A 114 -9.91 8.30 0.37
N THR A 115 -9.45 8.16 1.61
CA THR A 115 -10.31 7.79 2.74
C THR A 115 -11.08 9.01 3.21
N ASN A 116 -12.35 9.09 2.81
CA ASN A 116 -13.21 10.18 3.19
C ASN A 116 -14.01 9.84 4.46
N TYR A 117 -13.73 10.56 5.54
CA TYR A 117 -14.46 10.46 6.82
C TYR A 117 -15.76 11.27 6.87
N GLY A 118 -16.27 11.73 5.72
CA GLY A 118 -17.50 12.52 5.58
C GLY A 118 -17.27 14.03 5.39
N GLN A 119 -16.09 14.46 4.94
CA GLN A 119 -15.95 15.79 4.35
C GLN A 119 -16.58 15.76 2.97
N LYS A 120 -17.41 16.76 2.63
CA LYS A 120 -17.90 16.93 1.26
C LYS A 120 -16.68 16.84 0.35
N VAL A 121 -16.64 15.82 -0.53
CA VAL A 121 -15.68 15.83 -1.63
C VAL A 121 -16.10 17.06 -2.42
N CYS A 122 -15.37 18.16 -2.25
CA CYS A 122 -15.33 19.15 -3.31
C CYS A 122 -14.57 18.42 -4.41
N LEU A 123 -15.33 17.65 -5.20
CA LEU A 123 -14.91 17.30 -6.54
C LEU A 123 -14.66 18.66 -7.16
N LEU A 124 -13.41 19.09 -7.21
CA LEU A 124 -13.02 20.20 -8.07
C LEU A 124 -13.36 19.70 -9.47
N PHE A 125 -14.55 20.10 -9.90
CA PHE A 125 -15.06 19.92 -11.24
C PHE A 125 -13.99 20.46 -12.18
N PHE A 126 -13.28 19.58 -12.87
CA PHE A 126 -12.74 19.91 -14.19
C PHE A 126 -13.95 19.95 -15.14
N SER A 127 -14.72 21.04 -15.10
CA SER A 127 -15.61 21.39 -16.19
C SER A 127 -14.81 22.27 -17.15
N TRP A 128 -14.32 21.64 -18.21
CA TRP A 128 -13.89 22.32 -19.43
C TRP A 128 -15.04 23.22 -19.93
N GLY A 129 -14.78 24.51 -20.15
CA GLY A 129 -15.70 25.38 -20.86
C GLY A 129 -15.57 25.20 -22.38
N PRO A 130 -16.64 25.37 -23.17
CA PRO A 130 -16.51 25.52 -24.61
C PRO A 130 -16.30 26.99 -24.99
N SER A 131 -15.60 27.14 -26.11
CA SER A 131 -15.22 28.35 -26.86
C SER A 131 -16.38 29.24 -27.27
#